data_AF-A0AAW0L189-F1
#
_entry.id   AF-A0AAW0L189-F1
#
_cell.length_a   1.000
_cell.length_b   1.000
_cell.length_c   1.000
_cell.angle_alpha   90.00
_cell.angle_beta   90.00
_cell.angle_gamma   90.00
#
_symmetry.space_group_name_H-M   'P 1'
#
loop_
_entity.id
_entity.type
_entity.pdbx_description
1 polymer ?
#
loop_
_entity_poly.entity_id
_entity_poly.type
_entity_poly.pdbx_seq_one_letter_code
_entity_poly.pdbx_strand_id
1 'polypeptide(L)'
;MGRGKYKNKPTGKRQFSTPEDILAGTSTRPRTFRQHEAEHQEEESREESDEGSEEESGEESEESLEKRKGTQGIIEIENPNLVKPKSVKARDVDLGKTTELSRRERFVNERLSLIREQRAEAARKREEEKAAKEQKKAEARK
;
A
#
# COMPACT_ATOMS: atom_id res chain seq x y z
N MET A 1 2.74 26.36 -43.20
CA MET A 1 1.92 25.78 -42.10
C MET A 1 1.44 26.93 -41.22
N GLY A 2 0.16 27.30 -41.33
CA GLY A 2 -0.40 28.44 -40.60
C GLY A 2 -0.46 28.17 -39.10
N ARG A 3 0.34 28.87 -38.30
CA ARG A 3 0.22 28.81 -36.83
C ARG A 3 -0.92 29.73 -36.40
N GLY A 4 -2.03 29.12 -35.97
CA GLY A 4 -3.18 29.84 -35.43
C GLY A 4 -2.80 30.68 -34.20
N LYS A 5 -3.40 31.87 -34.10
CA LYS A 5 -3.25 32.77 -32.95
C LYS A 5 -3.91 32.11 -31.72
N TYR A 6 -3.13 31.54 -30.82
CA TYR A 6 -3.63 30.98 -29.56
C TYR A 6 -4.19 32.12 -28.70
N LYS A 7 -5.51 32.16 -28.48
CA LYS A 7 -6.12 33.11 -27.54
C LYS A 7 -5.85 32.58 -26.14
N ASN A 8 -4.94 33.21 -25.41
CA ASN A 8 -4.70 32.92 -24.00
C ASN A 8 -5.96 33.28 -23.21
N LYS A 9 -6.88 32.34 -23.06
CA LYS A 9 -7.89 32.44 -22.01
C LYS A 9 -7.14 32.59 -20.68
N PRO A 10 -7.59 33.45 -19.75
CA PRO A 10 -7.00 33.47 -18.42
C PRO A 10 -7.17 32.07 -17.86
N THR A 11 -6.06 31.34 -17.72
CA THR A 11 -6.03 30.07 -17.03
C THR A 11 -6.40 30.37 -15.59
N GLY A 12 -7.70 30.21 -15.28
CA GLY A 12 -8.26 30.54 -13.98
C GLY A 12 -7.43 29.87 -12.90
N LYS A 13 -6.92 30.66 -11.95
CA LYS A 13 -6.23 30.12 -10.77
C LYS A 13 -7.23 29.23 -10.04
N ARG A 14 -6.95 27.92 -9.99
CA ARG A 14 -7.75 26.97 -9.21
C ARG A 14 -7.42 27.20 -7.74
N GLN A 15 -8.42 27.60 -6.96
CA GLN A 15 -8.30 27.67 -5.51
C GLN A 15 -8.51 26.26 -4.97
N PHE A 16 -7.47 25.66 -4.40
CA PHE A 16 -7.57 24.40 -3.69
C PHE A 16 -7.69 24.69 -2.20
N SER A 17 -8.55 23.94 -1.49
CA SER A 17 -8.65 24.06 -0.04
C SER A 17 -7.34 23.63 0.60
N THR A 18 -6.78 24.47 1.48
CA THR A 18 -5.63 24.09 2.30
C THR A 18 -6.07 23.19 3.46
N PRO A 19 -5.17 22.41 4.09
CA PRO A 19 -5.50 21.64 5.29
C PRO A 19 -5.99 22.54 6.43
N GLU A 20 -5.45 23.75 6.57
CA GLU A 20 -5.92 24.73 7.55
C GLU A 20 -7.38 25.16 7.29
N ASP A 21 -7.77 25.36 6.02
CA ASP A 21 -9.16 25.68 5.65
C ASP A 21 -10.13 24.52 5.91
N ILE A 22 -9.65 23.28 5.84
CA ILE A 22 -10.44 22.08 6.15
C ILE A 22 -10.68 22.02 7.66
N LEU A 23 -9.66 22.25 8.47
CA LEU A 23 -9.77 22.30 9.94
C LEU A 23 -10.65 23.46 10.42
N ALA A 24 -10.52 24.64 9.79
CA ALA A 24 -11.34 25.81 10.08
C ALA A 24 -12.79 25.70 9.56
N GLY A 25 -13.10 24.68 8.76
CA GLY A 25 -14.44 24.47 8.19
C GLY A 25 -14.87 25.52 7.15
N THR A 26 -13.96 26.37 6.69
CA THR A 26 -14.15 27.36 5.62
C THR A 26 -13.91 26.77 4.23
N SER A 27 -13.49 25.50 4.17
CA SER A 27 -13.23 24.77 2.93
C SER A 27 -14.44 24.76 1.98
N THR A 28 -14.15 24.92 0.68
CA THR A 28 -15.11 24.78 -0.42
C THR A 28 -15.55 23.33 -0.67
N ARG A 29 -15.03 22.36 0.09
CA ARG A 29 -15.40 20.94 -0.02
C ARG A 29 -16.77 20.69 0.63
N PRO A 30 -17.68 19.94 -0.03
CA PRO A 30 -18.98 19.62 0.56
C PRO A 30 -18.81 18.69 1.77
N ARG A 31 -19.55 18.96 2.84
CA ARG A 31 -19.54 18.18 4.11
C ARG A 31 -19.92 16.71 3.95
N THR A 32 -20.55 16.33 2.84
CA THR A 32 -20.92 14.95 2.51
C THR A 32 -19.75 14.12 2.00
N PHE A 33 -18.64 14.77 1.57
CA PHE A 33 -17.44 14.09 1.12
C PHE A 33 -16.49 13.86 2.29
N ARG A 34 -16.89 12.95 3.20
CA ARG A 34 -15.99 12.40 4.21
C ARG A 34 -15.08 11.40 3.49
N GLN A 35 -13.82 11.75 3.30
CA GLN A 35 -12.81 10.73 3.01
C GLN A 35 -12.67 9.92 4.30
N HIS A 36 -12.94 8.62 4.26
CA HIS A 36 -12.43 7.70 5.26
C HIS A 36 -10.91 7.74 5.13
N GLU A 37 -10.27 8.69 5.83
CA GLU A 37 -8.83 8.70 6.01
C GLU A 37 -8.48 7.46 6.82
N ALA A 38 -7.67 6.61 6.21
CA ALA A 38 -7.03 5.52 6.89
C ALA A 38 -6.02 6.10 7.88
N GLU A 39 -6.15 5.62 9.12
CA GLU A 39 -5.12 5.43 10.15
C GLU A 39 -4.89 6.51 11.23
N HIS A 40 -4.93 5.99 12.47
CA HIS A 40 -4.45 6.51 13.76
C HIS A 40 -5.38 7.38 14.63
N GLN A 41 -5.98 6.70 15.63
CA GLN A 41 -6.37 7.11 17.01
C GLN A 41 -7.83 6.83 17.38
N GLU A 42 -8.01 6.39 18.63
CA GLU A 42 -9.26 6.15 19.39
C GLU A 42 -9.86 4.73 19.20
N GLU A 43 -9.44 3.73 19.99
CA GLU A 43 -9.99 3.35 21.31
C GLU A 43 -11.31 2.56 21.27
N GLU A 44 -11.23 1.31 21.75
CA GLU A 44 -12.05 0.83 22.88
C GLU A 44 -13.56 0.55 22.69
N SER A 45 -14.13 0.64 21.48
CA SER A 45 -15.60 0.53 21.28
C SER A 45 -16.13 -0.79 20.68
N ARG A 46 -15.33 -1.86 20.56
CA ARG A 46 -15.73 -3.07 19.79
C ARG A 46 -15.69 -4.39 20.57
N GLU A 47 -15.78 -4.35 21.90
CA GLU A 47 -15.83 -5.59 22.72
C GLU A 47 -17.25 -6.12 22.99
N GLU A 48 -18.31 -5.54 22.43
CA GLU A 48 -19.69 -5.94 22.80
C GLU A 48 -20.56 -6.33 21.60
N SER A 49 -20.49 -7.60 21.19
CA SER A 49 -21.60 -8.40 20.61
C SER A 49 -21.05 -9.67 19.96
N ASP A 50 -20.82 -10.69 20.78
CA ASP A 50 -20.65 -12.08 20.34
C ASP A 50 -21.48 -12.95 21.28
N GLU A 51 -22.75 -13.22 20.94
CA GLU A 51 -23.48 -14.35 21.53
C GLU A 51 -24.75 -14.72 20.74
N GLY A 52 -24.91 -16.03 20.46
CA GLY A 52 -26.11 -16.66 19.89
C GLY A 52 -25.79 -17.63 18.75
N SER A 53 -25.14 -18.77 19.04
CA SER A 53 -25.74 -20.09 19.37
C SER A 53 -26.31 -20.85 18.18
N GLU A 54 -25.62 -21.95 17.82
CA GLU A 54 -26.07 -23.00 16.90
C GLU A 54 -27.06 -23.94 17.59
N GLU A 55 -27.99 -24.56 16.84
CA GLU A 55 -28.48 -25.94 17.05
C GLU A 55 -29.13 -26.51 15.76
N GLU A 56 -29.12 -27.84 15.70
CA GLU A 56 -29.21 -28.78 14.57
C GLU A 56 -30.60 -29.46 14.44
N SER A 57 -30.76 -30.21 13.34
CA SER A 57 -31.59 -31.42 13.18
C SER A 57 -32.99 -31.37 12.52
N GLY A 58 -33.16 -32.29 11.55
CA GLY A 58 -34.43 -32.70 10.94
C GLY A 58 -34.26 -33.65 9.73
N GLU A 59 -33.95 -34.93 9.96
CA GLU A 59 -34.21 -36.08 9.04
C GLU A 59 -35.74 -36.18 8.76
N GLU A 60 -36.30 -36.71 7.67
CA GLU A 60 -35.99 -37.86 6.81
C GLU A 60 -36.94 -37.82 5.58
N SER A 61 -36.58 -38.36 4.40
CA SER A 61 -37.49 -39.02 3.42
C SER A 61 -36.82 -39.25 2.05
N GLU A 62 -36.40 -40.50 1.80
CA GLU A 62 -36.24 -41.09 0.46
C GLU A 62 -37.57 -41.83 0.15
N GLU A 63 -38.23 -41.73 -1.00
CA GLU A 63 -37.91 -42.41 -2.25
C GLU A 63 -38.98 -42.08 -3.33
N SER A 64 -38.56 -42.12 -4.61
CA SER A 64 -39.36 -42.38 -5.83
C SER A 64 -39.98 -41.23 -6.65
N LEU A 65 -39.41 -41.07 -7.86
CA LEU A 65 -39.89 -40.41 -9.10
C LEU A 65 -39.72 -38.88 -9.28
N GLU A 66 -38.54 -38.53 -9.83
CA GLU A 66 -38.35 -37.57 -10.93
C GLU A 66 -38.95 -36.16 -10.80
N LYS A 67 -38.55 -35.44 -9.76
CA LYS A 67 -38.42 -33.98 -9.76
C LYS A 67 -37.12 -33.68 -9.03
N ARG A 68 -36.07 -33.25 -9.75
CA ARG A 68 -34.78 -32.94 -9.12
C ARG A 68 -35.00 -31.86 -8.07
N LYS A 69 -34.66 -32.17 -6.82
CA LYS A 69 -35.00 -31.34 -5.66
C LYS A 69 -33.83 -30.38 -5.39
N GLY A 70 -34.15 -29.10 -5.27
CA GLY A 70 -33.15 -28.06 -4.99
C GLY A 70 -32.28 -27.72 -6.20
N THR A 71 -30.98 -27.54 -5.95
CA THR A 71 -29.98 -27.04 -6.91
C THR A 71 -29.50 -28.10 -7.92
N GLN A 72 -30.04 -29.31 -7.87
CA GLN A 72 -29.71 -30.44 -8.73
C GLN A 72 -30.17 -30.17 -10.18
N GLY A 73 -29.40 -29.37 -10.91
CA GLY A 73 -29.74 -28.89 -12.26
C GLY A 73 -29.31 -27.45 -12.53
N ILE A 74 -28.78 -26.74 -11.52
CA ILE A 74 -28.10 -25.46 -11.74
C ILE A 74 -26.81 -25.78 -12.47
N ILE A 75 -26.71 -25.33 -13.72
CA ILE A 75 -25.48 -25.39 -14.51
C ILE A 75 -24.39 -24.71 -13.67
N GLU A 76 -23.28 -25.41 -13.47
CA GLU A 76 -22.08 -24.84 -12.85
C GLU A 76 -21.53 -23.78 -13.81
N ILE A 77 -22.02 -22.55 -13.66
CA ILE A 77 -21.50 -21.40 -14.40
C ILE A 77 -20.19 -21.06 -13.72
N GLU A 78 -19.10 -21.62 -14.23
CA GLU A 78 -17.76 -21.10 -13.96
C GLU A 78 -17.70 -19.68 -14.50
N ASN A 79 -17.96 -18.71 -13.64
CA ASN A 79 -17.87 -17.30 -13.99
C ASN A 79 -16.38 -16.94 -14.11
N PRO A 80 -15.83 -16.74 -15.31
CA PRO A 80 -14.42 -16.39 -15.47
C PRO A 80 -14.10 -15.01 -14.88
N ASN A 81 -15.13 -14.19 -14.62
CA ASN A 81 -15.03 -12.90 -13.95
C ASN A 81 -15.33 -13.00 -12.44
N LEU A 82 -15.33 -14.20 -11.83
CA LEU A 82 -15.45 -14.34 -10.39
C LEU A 82 -14.28 -13.62 -9.72
N VAL A 83 -14.56 -12.42 -9.20
CA VAL A 83 -13.56 -11.58 -8.56
C VAL A 83 -13.06 -12.31 -7.33
N LYS A 84 -11.79 -12.74 -7.38
CA LYS A 84 -11.14 -13.36 -6.22
C LYS A 84 -11.20 -12.41 -5.03
N PRO A 85 -11.43 -12.93 -3.81
CA PRO A 85 -11.46 -12.10 -2.61
C PRO A 85 -10.12 -11.34 -2.49
N LYS A 86 -10.21 -10.07 -2.15
CA LYS A 86 -9.05 -9.17 -2.01
C LYS A 86 -8.25 -9.44 -0.73
N SER A 87 -8.84 -10.13 0.24
CA SER A 87 -8.22 -10.49 1.51
C SER A 87 -8.01 -12.00 1.60
N VAL A 88 -6.86 -12.39 2.16
CA VAL A 88 -6.50 -13.76 2.48
C VAL A 88 -6.49 -13.91 4.00
N LYS A 89 -6.94 -15.06 4.51
CA LYS A 89 -6.92 -15.35 5.95
C LYS A 89 -5.48 -15.51 6.42
N ALA A 90 -5.18 -15.10 7.66
CA ALA A 90 -3.84 -15.15 8.22
C ALA A 90 -3.17 -16.55 8.17
N ARG A 91 -3.97 -17.62 8.23
CA ARG A 91 -3.49 -19.02 8.15
C ARG A 91 -2.97 -19.42 6.77
N ASP A 92 -3.47 -18.77 5.72
CA ASP A 92 -3.16 -19.10 4.32
C ASP A 92 -2.12 -18.13 3.71
N VAL A 93 -1.49 -17.29 4.55
CA VAL A 93 -0.44 -16.35 4.10
C VAL A 93 0.85 -17.12 3.89
N ASP A 94 1.33 -17.11 2.64
CA ASP A 94 2.53 -17.80 2.21
C ASP A 94 3.79 -16.99 2.59
N LEU A 95 4.43 -17.37 3.70
CA LEU A 95 5.63 -16.74 4.23
C LEU A 95 6.89 -16.96 3.38
N GLY A 96 6.83 -17.86 2.39
CA GLY A 96 7.93 -18.13 1.46
C GLY A 96 8.02 -17.12 0.31
N LYS A 97 7.00 -16.29 0.12
CA LYS A 97 7.01 -15.25 -0.93
C LYS A 97 7.84 -14.07 -0.45
N THR A 98 9.00 -13.85 -1.08
CA THR A 98 9.77 -12.62 -0.89
C THR A 98 8.85 -11.44 -1.19
N THR A 99 8.67 -10.54 -0.22
CA THR A 99 7.89 -9.32 -0.39
C THR A 99 8.35 -8.64 -1.67
N GLU A 100 7.52 -8.64 -2.71
CA GLU A 100 7.86 -7.98 -3.96
C GLU A 100 7.91 -6.49 -3.68
N LEU A 101 9.13 -5.99 -3.41
CA LEU A 101 9.34 -4.60 -3.07
C LEU A 101 8.69 -3.72 -4.15
N SER A 102 7.91 -2.77 -3.68
CA SER A 102 7.26 -1.79 -4.54
C SER A 102 8.32 -1.11 -5.42
N ARG A 103 7.96 -0.70 -6.64
CA ARG A 103 8.89 0.01 -7.55
C ARG A 103 9.59 1.18 -6.84
N ARG A 104 8.87 1.83 -5.93
CA ARG A 104 9.37 2.94 -5.10
C ARG A 104 10.43 2.49 -4.09
N GLU A 105 10.22 1.36 -3.44
CA GLU A 105 11.14 0.81 -2.42
C GLU A 105 12.44 0.35 -3.05
N ARG A 106 12.37 -0.29 -4.23
CA ARG A 106 13.58 -0.67 -4.99
C ARG A 106 14.45 0.54 -5.31
N PHE A 107 13.85 1.61 -5.85
CA PHE A 107 14.57 2.83 -6.15
C PHE A 107 15.19 3.49 -4.92
N VAL A 108 14.46 3.52 -3.79
CA VAL A 108 14.99 4.04 -2.52
C VAL A 108 16.18 3.22 -2.04
N ASN A 109 16.10 1.89 -2.11
CA ASN A 109 17.18 1.00 -1.70
C ASN A 109 18.44 1.17 -2.56
N GLU A 110 18.29 1.23 -3.88
CA GLU A 110 19.40 1.51 -4.81
C GLU A 110 20.03 2.88 -4.55
N ARG A 111 19.19 3.89 -4.26
CA ARG A 111 19.72 5.22 -3.92
C ARG A 111 20.51 5.19 -2.61
N LEU A 112 20.04 4.46 -1.62
CA LEU A 112 20.71 4.31 -0.33
C LEU A 112 22.02 3.52 -0.44
N SER A 113 22.07 2.46 -1.27
CA SER A 113 23.31 1.70 -1.49
C SER A 113 24.39 2.56 -2.13
N LEU A 114 24.04 3.32 -3.17
CA LEU A 114 24.95 4.26 -3.82
C LEU A 114 25.51 5.30 -2.84
N ILE A 115 24.67 5.85 -1.96
CA ILE A 115 25.14 6.81 -0.94
C ILE A 115 26.11 6.14 0.06
N ARG A 116 25.84 4.90 0.46
CA ARG A 116 26.74 4.15 1.36
C ARG A 116 28.09 3.89 0.71
N GLU A 117 28.12 3.48 -0.56
CA GLU A 117 29.34 3.26 -1.33
C GLU A 117 30.17 4.55 -1.43
N GLN A 118 29.54 5.66 -1.83
CA GLN A 118 30.22 6.96 -1.91
C GLN A 118 30.83 7.39 -0.56
N ARG A 119 30.12 7.15 0.55
CA ARG A 119 30.62 7.44 1.89
C ARG A 119 31.80 6.53 2.26
N ALA A 120 31.73 5.24 1.92
CA ALA A 120 32.80 4.29 2.18
C ALA A 120 34.07 4.64 1.39
N GLU A 121 33.94 4.98 0.11
CA GLU A 121 35.06 5.44 -0.72
C GLU A 121 35.67 6.74 -0.19
N ALA A 122 34.85 7.70 0.20
CA ALA A 122 35.33 8.95 0.81
C ALA A 122 36.04 8.71 2.15
N ALA A 123 35.62 7.73 2.94
CA ALA A 123 36.30 7.33 4.16
C ALA A 123 37.67 6.70 3.86
N ARG A 124 37.73 5.74 2.93
CA ARG A 124 38.99 5.08 2.51
C ARG A 124 40.03 6.07 2.02
N LYS A 125 39.65 7.00 1.14
CA LYS A 125 40.57 8.06 0.65
C LYS A 125 41.12 8.92 1.79
N ARG A 126 40.30 9.25 2.80
CA ARG A 126 40.76 10.01 3.97
C ARG A 126 41.72 9.20 4.84
N GLU A 127 41.51 7.90 4.98
CA GLU A 127 42.43 7.02 5.73
C GLU A 127 43.77 6.88 5.01
N GLU A 128 43.77 6.68 3.69
CA GLU A 128 44.97 6.63 2.87
C GLU A 128 45.79 7.94 2.96
N GLU A 129 45.13 9.10 2.88
CA GLU A 129 45.81 10.39 3.06
C GLU A 129 46.41 10.57 4.45
N LYS A 130 45.70 10.13 5.50
CA LYS A 130 46.20 10.18 6.88
C LYS A 130 47.40 9.27 7.05
N ALA A 131 47.33 8.04 6.55
CA ALA A 131 48.44 7.10 6.58
C ALA A 131 49.66 7.63 5.83
N ALA A 132 49.48 8.21 4.63
CA ALA A 132 50.56 8.82 3.87
C ALA A 132 51.19 10.02 4.59
N LYS A 133 50.39 10.87 5.25
CA LYS A 133 50.88 11.99 6.06
C LYS A 133 51.66 11.51 7.29
N GLU A 134 51.20 10.45 7.94
CA GLU A 134 51.88 9.85 9.09
C GLU A 134 53.21 9.20 8.71
N GLN A 135 53.25 8.47 7.58
CA GLN A 135 54.49 7.91 7.03
C GLN A 135 55.52 9.02 6.73
N LYS A 136 55.11 10.10 6.05
CA LYS A 136 55.99 11.25 5.78
C LYS A 136 56.51 11.90 7.07
N LYS A 137 55.67 12.01 8.10
CA LYS A 137 56.07 12.56 9.40
C LYS A 137 57.04 11.64 10.14
N ALA A 138 56.85 10.31 10.03
CA ALA A 138 57.76 9.32 10.62
C ALA A 138 59.12 9.31 9.91
N GLU A 139 59.13 9.42 8.58
CA GLU A 139 60.35 9.52 7.77
C GLU A 139 61.12 10.82 8.08
N ALA A 140 60.43 11.96 8.22
CA ALA A 140 61.07 13.24 8.57
C ALA A 140 61.63 13.30 10.02
N ARG A 141 61.27 12.36 10.89
CA ARG A 141 61.73 12.30 12.28
C ARG A 141 62.93 11.35 12.47
N LYS A 142 63.33 10.64 11.42
CA LYS A 142 64.43 9.68 11.42
C LYS A 142 65.68 10.31 10.83
#